data_AF-A0A1E3NWY5-F1
#
_entry.id   AF-A0A1E3NWY5-F1
#
_cell.length_a   1.000
_cell.length_b   1.000
_cell.length_c   1.000
_cell.angle_alpha   90.00
_cell.angle_beta   90.00
_cell.angle_gamma   90.00
#
_symmetry.space_group_name_H-M   'P 1'
#
loop_
_entity.id
_entity.type
_entity.pdbx_description
1 polymer ?
#
loop_
_entity_poly.entity_id
_entity_poly.type
_entity_poly.pdbx_seq_one_letter_code
_entity_poly.pdbx_strand_id
1 'polypeptide(L)'
;MPSRNSINKPKDTMNQARKRAQLAKKRQARARNGLTAPARSSESSTSGLPKSTAVALYTGSKPTGSITTSTLSKKRLHKIERNKKYAAKRKEIENKLLIDATAQAEEQMDVDDDNESVASSKKPSSKIDSVKNALWSVIEDRASESLTVDSTGEGTTLGGPSFS
;
A
#
# COMPACT_ATOMS: atom_id res chain seq x y z
N MET A 1 18.31 55.21 -0.34
CA MET A 1 18.36 56.68 -0.35
C MET A 1 17.59 57.23 -1.55
N PRO A 2 17.07 58.47 -1.48
CA PRO A 2 16.55 59.18 -2.64
C PRO A 2 17.62 59.26 -3.75
N SER A 3 17.21 59.18 -5.02
CA SER A 3 18.16 59.32 -6.12
C SER A 3 18.64 60.75 -6.26
N ARG A 4 19.94 60.92 -6.58
CA ARG A 4 20.57 62.23 -6.78
C ARG A 4 19.83 63.13 -7.78
N ASN A 5 19.26 62.53 -8.84
CA ASN A 5 18.57 63.26 -9.91
C ASN A 5 17.10 63.57 -9.60
N SER A 6 16.53 63.03 -8.52
CA SER A 6 15.11 63.17 -8.18
C SER A 6 14.89 63.04 -6.68
N ILE A 7 15.38 64.03 -5.96
CA ILE A 7 15.43 64.07 -4.49
C ILE A 7 14.01 64.07 -3.89
N ASN A 8 13.05 64.72 -4.56
CA ASN A 8 11.64 64.79 -4.11
C ASN A 8 10.82 63.52 -4.43
N LYS A 9 11.41 62.50 -5.09
CA LYS A 9 10.73 61.25 -5.44
C LYS A 9 11.30 60.09 -4.60
N PRO A 10 10.49 59.45 -3.74
CA PRO A 10 11.01 58.43 -2.84
C PRO A 10 11.24 57.08 -3.55
N LYS A 11 12.49 56.77 -3.89
CA LYS A 11 12.83 55.57 -4.68
C LYS A 11 12.69 54.25 -3.90
N ASP A 12 13.32 54.16 -2.73
CA ASP A 12 13.43 52.88 -2.02
C ASP A 12 12.12 52.44 -1.37
N THR A 13 11.36 53.35 -0.79
CA THR A 13 10.08 53.04 -0.16
C THR A 13 9.08 52.53 -1.20
N MET A 14 9.00 53.17 -2.37
CA MET A 14 8.18 52.70 -3.50
C MET A 14 8.63 51.31 -3.98
N ASN A 15 9.94 51.11 -4.15
CA ASN A 15 10.47 49.81 -4.58
C ASN A 15 10.16 48.70 -3.57
N GLN A 16 10.30 48.97 -2.28
CA GLN A 16 9.96 48.03 -1.22
C GLN A 16 8.46 47.76 -1.16
N ALA A 17 7.62 48.79 -1.24
CA ALA A 17 6.16 48.65 -1.28
C ALA A 17 5.71 47.76 -2.45
N ARG A 18 6.26 48.01 -3.66
CA ARG A 18 5.99 47.21 -4.85
C ARG A 18 6.42 45.75 -4.67
N LYS A 19 7.63 45.50 -4.14
CA LYS A 19 8.12 44.14 -3.87
C LYS A 19 7.23 43.41 -2.87
N ARG A 20 6.85 44.08 -1.77
CA ARG A 20 5.95 43.51 -0.74
C ARG A 20 4.59 43.13 -1.32
N ALA A 21 3.98 44.02 -2.12
CA ALA A 21 2.70 43.74 -2.78
C ALA A 21 2.80 42.55 -3.74
N GLN A 22 3.87 42.48 -4.55
CA GLN A 22 4.08 41.36 -5.48
C GLN A 22 4.26 40.02 -4.74
N LEU A 23 5.03 40.00 -3.66
CA LEU A 23 5.24 38.80 -2.84
C LEU A 23 3.95 38.37 -2.12
N ALA A 24 3.16 39.32 -1.62
CA ALA A 24 1.87 39.03 -1.02
C ALA A 24 0.90 38.37 -2.02
N LYS A 25 0.81 38.88 -3.24
CA LYS A 25 0.01 38.26 -4.32
C LYS A 25 0.48 36.84 -4.64
N LYS A 26 1.80 36.62 -4.75
CA LYS A 26 2.37 35.28 -4.97
C LYS A 26 2.03 34.32 -3.82
N ARG A 27 2.13 34.78 -2.56
CA ARG A 27 1.77 33.98 -1.38
C ARG A 27 0.28 33.61 -1.40
N GLN A 28 -0.60 34.57 -1.70
CA GLN A 28 -2.04 34.32 -1.80
C GLN A 28 -2.37 33.32 -2.91
N ALA A 29 -1.76 33.43 -4.09
CA ALA A 29 -1.95 32.47 -5.17
C ALA A 29 -1.50 31.05 -4.78
N ARG A 30 -0.35 30.93 -4.11
CA ARG A 30 0.14 29.62 -3.61
C ARG A 30 -0.79 29.01 -2.57
N ALA A 31 -1.34 29.82 -1.67
CA ALA A 31 -2.29 29.36 -0.66
C ALA A 31 -3.61 28.90 -1.30
N ARG A 32 -4.16 29.65 -2.26
CA ARG A 32 -5.37 29.25 -3.01
C ARG A 32 -5.19 27.95 -3.77
N ASN A 33 -4.01 27.72 -4.32
CA ASN A 33 -3.68 26.48 -5.03
C ASN A 33 -3.34 25.31 -4.08
N GLY A 34 -3.41 25.51 -2.75
CA GLY A 34 -3.15 24.44 -1.77
C GLY A 34 -1.67 24.02 -1.67
N LEU A 35 -0.71 24.83 -2.14
CA LEU A 35 0.72 24.52 -2.05
C LEU A 35 1.34 24.84 -0.67
N THR A 36 0.55 25.40 0.25
CA THR A 36 0.98 25.70 1.61
C THR A 36 0.38 24.69 2.57
N ALA A 37 1.18 24.21 3.50
CA ALA A 37 0.69 23.32 4.55
C ALA A 37 -0.42 23.99 5.38
N PRO A 38 -1.41 23.23 5.85
CA PRO A 38 -2.50 23.78 6.64
C PRO A 38 -2.04 24.10 8.07
N ALA A 39 -2.91 24.74 8.84
CA ALA A 39 -2.65 25.07 10.24
C ALA A 39 -2.39 23.81 11.08
N ARG A 40 -1.66 23.96 12.19
CA ARG A 40 -1.28 22.85 13.08
C ARG A 40 -2.48 22.11 13.69
N SER A 41 -3.58 22.82 13.95
CA SER A 41 -4.82 22.30 14.52
C SER A 41 -5.77 21.68 13.50
N SER A 42 -5.47 21.78 12.20
CA SER A 42 -6.32 21.17 11.17
C SER A 42 -6.23 19.65 11.22
N GLU A 43 -7.33 18.97 10.91
CA GLU A 43 -7.40 17.50 10.85
C GLU A 43 -6.45 16.91 9.79
N SER A 44 -6.22 17.65 8.71
CA SER A 44 -5.28 17.28 7.65
C SER A 44 -3.82 17.62 7.97
N SER A 45 -3.56 18.20 9.15
CA SER A 45 -2.20 18.50 9.59
C SER A 45 -1.47 17.23 10.01
N THR A 46 -0.24 17.07 9.55
CA THR A 46 0.66 16.00 9.99
C THR A 46 1.69 16.50 11.02
N SER A 47 1.32 17.53 11.78
CA SER A 47 2.19 18.12 12.79
C SER A 47 2.38 17.16 13.98
N GLY A 48 3.62 16.88 14.35
CA GLY A 48 3.95 15.92 15.42
C GLY A 48 4.11 14.47 14.93
N LEU A 49 3.74 14.18 13.69
CA LEU A 49 3.94 12.87 13.06
C LEU A 49 5.27 12.82 12.27
N PRO A 50 5.87 11.63 12.11
CA PRO A 50 7.04 11.48 11.25
C PRO A 50 6.69 11.78 9.79
N LYS A 51 7.44 12.71 9.17
CA LYS A 51 7.22 13.13 7.79
C LYS A 51 7.97 12.20 6.83
N SER A 52 7.24 11.49 5.98
CA SER A 52 7.83 10.65 4.93
C SER A 52 7.02 10.74 3.64
N THR A 53 7.67 11.16 2.56
CA THR A 53 7.06 11.20 1.22
C THR A 53 6.65 9.81 0.76
N ALA A 54 7.47 8.79 0.99
CA ALA A 54 7.17 7.41 0.60
C ALA A 54 5.92 6.86 1.31
N VAL A 55 5.79 7.09 2.63
CA VAL A 55 4.60 6.64 3.36
C VAL A 55 3.38 7.41 2.90
N ALA A 56 3.48 8.73 2.72
CA ALA A 56 2.38 9.54 2.21
C ALA A 56 1.90 9.08 0.83
N LEU A 57 2.82 8.80 -0.11
CA LEU A 57 2.47 8.26 -1.43
C LEU A 57 1.79 6.89 -1.33
N TYR A 58 2.27 6.02 -0.43
CA TYR A 58 1.67 4.70 -0.21
C TYR A 58 0.25 4.79 0.36
N THR A 59 -0.01 5.73 1.28
CA THR A 59 -1.35 5.94 1.85
C THR A 59 -2.31 6.72 0.95
N GLY A 60 -1.89 7.10 -0.26
CA GLY A 60 -2.74 7.76 -1.25
C GLY A 60 -2.64 9.28 -1.28
N SER A 61 -1.66 9.89 -0.61
CA SER A 61 -1.36 11.31 -0.79
C SER A 61 -0.94 11.57 -2.22
N LYS A 62 -1.68 12.42 -2.93
CA LYS A 62 -1.34 12.83 -4.29
C LYS A 62 -0.38 14.02 -4.22
N PRO A 63 0.81 13.95 -4.83
CA PRO A 63 1.69 15.09 -4.91
C PRO A 63 1.04 16.21 -5.73
N THR A 64 1.29 17.47 -5.35
CA THR A 64 0.66 18.63 -5.99
C THR A 64 1.30 18.94 -7.33
N GLY A 65 0.49 19.06 -8.38
CA GLY A 65 0.94 19.40 -9.74
C GLY A 65 0.80 18.23 -10.73
N SER A 66 0.83 18.54 -12.03
CA SER A 66 0.72 17.54 -13.10
C SER A 66 1.96 16.64 -13.20
N ILE A 67 3.15 17.21 -12.96
CA ILE A 67 4.44 16.52 -13.00
C ILE A 67 5.06 16.59 -11.62
N THR A 68 5.55 15.45 -11.12
CA THR A 68 6.11 15.35 -9.77
C THR A 68 7.40 14.52 -9.79
N THR A 69 8.34 14.87 -8.92
CA THR A 69 9.62 14.15 -8.77
C THR A 69 9.56 13.08 -7.68
N SER A 70 8.46 13.03 -6.92
CA SER A 70 8.25 12.10 -5.82
C SER A 70 7.67 10.78 -6.34
N THR A 71 8.38 9.68 -6.13
CA THR A 71 7.93 8.34 -6.54
C THR A 71 8.05 7.34 -5.39
N LEU A 72 7.30 6.25 -5.47
CA LEU A 72 7.40 5.12 -4.55
C LEU A 72 8.19 3.99 -5.22
N SER A 73 9.41 3.74 -4.75
CA SER A 73 10.18 2.59 -5.23
C SER A 73 9.50 1.28 -4.83
N LYS A 74 9.46 0.30 -5.76
CA LYS A 74 8.92 -1.05 -5.51
C LYS A 74 9.57 -1.73 -4.30
N LYS A 75 10.87 -1.55 -4.10
CA LYS A 75 11.59 -2.05 -2.92
C LYS A 75 11.02 -1.47 -1.62
N ARG A 76 10.69 -0.18 -1.62
CA ARG A 76 10.12 0.49 -0.45
C ARG A 76 8.66 0.06 -0.22
N LEU A 77 7.88 -0.10 -1.29
CA LEU A 77 6.52 -0.63 -1.24
C LEU A 77 6.48 -1.99 -0.51
N HIS A 78 7.28 -2.96 -0.95
CA HIS A 78 7.30 -4.28 -0.30
C HIS A 78 7.77 -4.23 1.15
N LYS A 79 8.72 -3.34 1.50
CA LYS A 79 9.13 -3.15 2.90
C LYS A 79 7.98 -2.60 3.76
N ILE A 80 7.19 -1.66 3.23
CA ILE A 80 6.05 -1.08 3.93
C ILE A 80 4.97 -2.16 4.13
N GLU A 81 4.62 -2.91 3.08
CA GLU A 81 3.62 -3.99 3.16
C GLU A 81 4.02 -5.07 4.16
N ARG A 82 5.30 -5.48 4.13
CA ARG A 82 5.83 -6.46 5.09
C ARG A 82 5.75 -5.94 6.53
N ASN A 83 6.15 -4.68 6.76
CA ASN A 83 6.08 -4.08 8.09
C ASN A 83 4.63 -3.89 8.56
N LYS A 84 3.69 -3.59 7.65
CA LYS A 84 2.25 -3.52 7.95
C LYS A 84 1.73 -4.87 8.43
N LYS A 85 2.13 -5.98 7.79
CA LYS A 85 1.81 -7.34 8.25
C LYS A 85 2.38 -7.63 9.64
N TYR A 86 3.63 -7.25 9.90
CA TYR A 86 4.23 -7.45 11.22
C TYR A 86 3.54 -6.63 12.31
N ALA A 87 3.13 -5.39 12.00
CA ALA A 87 2.38 -4.57 12.94
C ALA A 87 1.00 -5.16 13.24
N ALA A 88 0.29 -5.68 12.23
CA ALA A 88 -1.00 -6.34 12.42
C ALA A 88 -0.87 -7.58 13.31
N LYS A 89 0.11 -8.46 13.03
CA LYS A 89 0.37 -9.65 13.87
C LYS A 89 0.70 -9.29 15.32
N ARG A 90 1.48 -8.23 15.55
CA ARG A 90 1.76 -7.77 16.93
C ARG A 90 0.50 -7.31 17.64
N LYS A 91 -0.38 -6.57 16.96
CA LYS A 91 -1.68 -6.17 17.52
C LYS A 91 -2.58 -7.37 17.80
N GLU A 92 -2.61 -8.36 16.91
CA GLU A 92 -3.36 -9.60 17.14
C GLU A 92 -2.84 -10.36 18.36
N ILE A 93 -1.51 -10.48 18.51
CA ILE A 93 -0.89 -11.11 19.68
C ILE A 93 -1.20 -10.32 20.95
N GLU A 94 -1.09 -8.99 20.91
CA GLU A 94 -1.41 -8.12 22.04
C GLU A 94 -2.88 -8.25 22.44
N ASN A 95 -3.80 -8.26 21.48
CA ASN A 95 -5.23 -8.46 21.74
C ASN A 95 -5.50 -9.84 22.33
N LYS A 96 -4.86 -10.90 21.81
CA LYS A 96 -4.97 -12.25 22.38
C LYS A 96 -4.42 -12.31 23.79
N LEU A 97 -3.25 -11.74 24.05
CA LEU A 97 -2.66 -11.68 25.38
C LEU A 97 -3.55 -10.89 26.35
N LEU A 98 -4.17 -9.80 25.89
CA LEU A 98 -5.14 -9.05 26.67
C LEU A 98 -6.38 -9.89 26.98
N ILE A 99 -6.90 -10.64 26.00
CA ILE A 99 -8.01 -11.59 26.20
C ILE A 99 -7.63 -12.69 27.17
N ASP A 100 -6.44 -13.29 27.04
CA ASP A 100 -5.96 -14.35 27.93
C ASP A 100 -5.73 -13.81 29.35
N ALA A 101 -5.25 -12.57 29.49
CA ALA A 101 -5.08 -11.93 30.80
C ALA A 101 -6.42 -11.54 31.44
N THR A 102 -7.41 -11.10 30.64
CA THR A 102 -8.78 -10.88 31.14
C THR A 102 -9.47 -12.19 31.46
N ALA A 103 -9.29 -13.22 30.64
CA ALA A 103 -9.82 -14.56 30.87
C ALA A 103 -9.21 -15.15 32.13
N GLN A 104 -7.90 -15.03 32.38
CA GLN A 104 -7.30 -15.45 33.66
C GLN A 104 -7.81 -14.64 34.85
N ALA A 105 -8.08 -13.34 34.67
CA ALA A 105 -8.70 -12.52 35.72
C ALA A 105 -10.16 -12.89 35.99
N GLU A 106 -10.90 -13.33 34.97
CA GLU A 106 -12.29 -13.81 35.05
C GLU A 106 -12.38 -15.29 35.46
N GLU A 107 -11.41 -16.14 35.11
CA GLU A 107 -11.28 -17.57 35.44
C GLU A 107 -10.82 -17.75 36.90
N GLN A 108 -10.18 -16.73 37.49
CA GLN A 108 -10.09 -16.62 38.94
C GLN A 108 -11.45 -16.31 39.62
N MET A 109 -12.52 -16.11 38.84
CA MET A 109 -13.90 -15.92 39.30
C MET A 109 -14.96 -16.84 38.65
N ASP A 110 -14.65 -17.66 37.63
CA ASP A 110 -15.62 -18.61 37.07
C ASP A 110 -14.93 -19.82 36.40
N VAL A 111 -15.47 -21.00 36.69
CA VAL A 111 -14.96 -22.32 36.28
C VAL A 111 -15.80 -22.88 35.12
N ASP A 112 -15.13 -23.61 34.22
CA ASP A 112 -15.63 -24.49 33.14
C ASP A 112 -16.28 -23.85 31.90
N ASP A 113 -15.64 -23.96 30.72
CA ASP A 113 -16.19 -24.74 29.59
C ASP A 113 -15.16 -24.96 28.45
N ASP A 114 -15.33 -26.07 27.73
CA ASP A 114 -14.39 -26.75 26.84
C ASP A 114 -14.20 -26.17 25.42
N ASN A 115 -12.94 -26.23 24.96
CA ASN A 115 -12.40 -26.67 23.64
C ASN A 115 -13.20 -26.43 22.34
N GLU A 116 -12.61 -25.73 21.35
CA GLU A 116 -12.61 -26.20 19.94
C GLU A 116 -11.61 -25.50 19.00
N SER A 117 -11.30 -26.18 17.90
CA SER A 117 -10.13 -26.00 17.04
C SER A 117 -10.49 -25.78 15.56
N VAL A 118 -9.46 -25.40 14.76
CA VAL A 118 -9.35 -25.54 13.28
C VAL A 118 -9.87 -24.39 12.40
N ALA A 119 -8.98 -23.79 11.59
CA ALA A 119 -8.99 -23.94 10.11
C ALA A 119 -7.94 -23.06 9.41
N SER A 120 -7.06 -23.72 8.68
CA SER A 120 -6.02 -23.13 7.83
C SER A 120 -6.60 -22.66 6.50
N SER A 121 -6.41 -21.37 6.20
CA SER A 121 -6.85 -20.74 4.96
C SER A 121 -6.04 -21.22 3.75
N LYS A 122 -6.62 -22.08 2.90
CA LYS A 122 -6.08 -22.42 1.57
C LYS A 122 -6.17 -21.19 0.65
N LYS A 123 -5.08 -20.89 -0.07
CA LYS A 123 -4.98 -19.80 -1.06
C LYS A 123 -5.85 -20.09 -2.29
N PRO A 124 -6.33 -19.06 -3.02
CA PRO A 124 -7.03 -19.27 -4.28
C PRO A 124 -6.08 -19.88 -5.31
N SER A 125 -6.39 -21.10 -5.75
CA SER A 125 -5.64 -21.82 -6.78
C SER A 125 -5.72 -21.08 -8.11
N SER A 126 -4.58 -20.93 -8.80
CA SER A 126 -4.56 -20.33 -10.13
C SER A 126 -5.29 -21.22 -11.14
N LYS A 127 -5.72 -20.67 -12.30
CA LYS A 127 -6.37 -21.47 -13.36
C LYS A 127 -5.52 -22.68 -13.79
N ILE A 128 -4.19 -22.53 -13.76
CA ILE A 128 -3.24 -23.60 -14.08
C ILE A 128 -3.28 -24.71 -13.01
N ASP A 129 -3.43 -24.35 -11.73
CA ASP A 129 -3.53 -25.33 -10.64
C ASP A 129 -4.83 -26.13 -10.72
N SER A 130 -5.93 -25.50 -11.13
CA SER A 130 -7.20 -26.19 -11.37
C SER A 130 -7.09 -27.22 -12.50
N VAL A 131 -6.41 -26.87 -13.60
CA VAL A 131 -6.21 -27.78 -14.73
C VAL A 131 -5.29 -28.93 -14.33
N LYS A 132 -4.22 -28.66 -13.56
CA LYS A 132 -3.34 -29.70 -13.04
C LYS A 132 -4.09 -30.66 -12.11
N ASN A 133 -4.90 -30.15 -11.20
CA ASN A 133 -5.67 -30.99 -10.28
C ASN A 133 -6.69 -31.86 -11.03
N ALA A 134 -7.35 -31.32 -12.06
CA ALA A 134 -8.26 -32.09 -12.91
C ALA A 134 -7.52 -33.16 -13.75
N LEU A 135 -6.30 -32.85 -14.23
CA LEU A 135 -5.48 -33.82 -14.95
C LEU A 135 -5.03 -34.96 -14.02
N TRP A 136 -4.58 -34.62 -12.81
CA TRP A 136 -4.17 -35.60 -11.80
C TRP A 136 -5.35 -36.48 -11.37
N SER A 137 -6.55 -35.91 -11.18
CA SER A 137 -7.72 -36.73 -10.83
C SER A 137 -8.09 -37.71 -11.93
N VAL A 138 -7.97 -37.34 -13.21
CA VAL A 138 -8.25 -38.26 -14.34
C VAL A 138 -7.18 -39.35 -14.46
N ILE A 139 -5.92 -39.03 -14.18
CA ILE A 139 -4.83 -40.01 -14.17
C ILE A 139 -5.03 -41.02 -13.03
N GLU A 140 -5.42 -40.54 -11.84
CA GLU A 140 -5.69 -41.39 -10.68
C GLU A 140 -6.91 -42.30 -10.89
N ASP A 141 -8.00 -41.77 -11.47
CA ASP A 141 -9.22 -42.53 -11.76
C ASP A 141 -8.98 -43.61 -12.86
N ARG A 142 -8.14 -43.29 -13.85
CA ARG A 142 -7.70 -44.27 -14.85
C ARG A 142 -6.70 -45.32 -14.33
N ALA A 143 -5.96 -45.04 -13.26
CA ALA A 143 -5.10 -46.04 -12.63
C ALA A 143 -5.91 -47.08 -11.84
N SER A 144 -7.13 -46.73 -11.40
CA SER A 144 -8.08 -47.66 -10.76
C SER A 144 -8.91 -48.50 -11.73
N GLU A 145 -9.09 -48.07 -12.98
CA GLU A 145 -9.59 -48.92 -14.06
C GLU A 145 -8.41 -49.70 -14.67
N SER A 146 -8.53 -51.01 -14.81
CA SER A 146 -7.44 -51.93 -15.20
C SER A 146 -6.99 -51.80 -16.68
N LEU A 147 -6.70 -50.60 -17.16
CA LEU A 147 -6.09 -50.35 -18.45
C LEU A 147 -4.64 -49.92 -18.25
N THR A 148 -3.73 -50.87 -18.41
CA THR A 148 -2.28 -50.64 -18.38
C THR A 148 -1.89 -49.68 -19.50
N VAL A 149 -1.69 -48.41 -19.17
CA VAL A 149 -0.96 -47.48 -20.03
C VAL A 149 0.51 -47.68 -19.74
N ASP A 150 1.18 -48.46 -20.60
CA ASP A 150 2.63 -48.46 -20.61
C ASP A 150 3.09 -47.03 -20.92
N SER A 151 3.80 -46.42 -19.97
CA SER A 151 4.50 -45.15 -20.15
C SER A 151 5.79 -45.36 -20.96
N THR A 152 5.73 -46.16 -22.02
CA THR A 152 6.80 -46.31 -22.99
C THR A 152 6.55 -45.28 -24.07
N GLY A 153 7.52 -44.38 -24.25
CA GLY A 153 7.44 -43.27 -25.20
C GLY A 153 7.53 -43.69 -26.66
N GLU A 154 6.64 -44.58 -27.14
CA GLU A 154 6.63 -45.05 -28.52
C GLU A 154 5.18 -45.28 -29.05
N GLY A 155 4.79 -44.49 -30.07
CA GLY A 155 3.61 -44.65 -30.95
C GLY A 155 2.42 -43.72 -30.60
N THR A 156 1.77 -42.96 -31.49
CA THR A 156 1.44 -43.18 -32.90
C THR A 156 1.13 -41.84 -33.59
N THR A 157 1.70 -41.61 -34.77
CA THR A 157 1.37 -40.50 -35.66
C THR A 157 0.00 -40.74 -36.30
N LEU A 158 -1.07 -40.20 -35.70
CA LEU A 158 -2.35 -40.05 -36.40
C LEU A 158 -2.27 -38.82 -37.31
N GLY A 159 -2.40 -39.06 -38.62
CA GLY A 159 -2.15 -38.08 -39.67
C GLY A 159 -3.18 -36.95 -39.78
N GLY A 160 -2.67 -35.79 -40.25
CA GLY A 160 -3.38 -34.67 -40.89
C GLY A 160 -3.50 -33.39 -40.03
N PRO A 161 -3.45 -32.16 -40.58
CA PRO A 161 -3.48 -31.76 -42.01
C PRO A 161 -2.15 -31.14 -42.53
N SER A 162 -1.84 -31.40 -43.81
CA SER A 162 -0.81 -30.67 -44.56
C SER A 162 -1.37 -29.34 -45.07
N PHE A 163 -0.68 -28.24 -44.78
CA PHE A 163 -0.93 -26.96 -45.44
C PHE A 163 -0.06 -26.86 -46.70
N SER A 164 -0.70 -26.65 -47.85
CA SER A 164 -0.09 -26.06 -49.05
C SER A 164 -0.30 -24.55 -49.02
#